data_AF-A0A9Q3PD98-F1
#
_entry.id   AF-A0A9Q3PD98-F1
#
_cell.length_a   1.000
_cell.length_b   1.000
_cell.length_c   1.000
_cell.angle_alpha   90.00
_cell.angle_beta   90.00
_cell.angle_gamma   90.00
#
_symmetry.space_group_name_H-M   'P 1'
#
loop_
_entity.id
_entity.type
_entity.pdbx_description
1 polymer ?
#
loop_
_entity_poly.entity_id
_entity_poly.type
_entity_poly.pdbx_seq_one_letter_code
_entity_poly.pdbx_strand_id
1 'polypeptide(L)'
;MIYHRTKHTCVITVVDRSLITLVLKECHDSPFSGHLSEDRTREKVKTCIWWQIWQKDFADYCKTCDRCQKENKSTGKRLGNMIKIQEPSRPWEIVHMDWVTGLPPGGDKSYNACIVIVD
;
A
#
# COMPACT_ATOMS: atom_id res chain seq x y z
N MET A 1 -16.46 7.82 -32.74
CA MET A 1 -16.76 7.10 -31.50
C MET A 1 -17.39 5.77 -31.91
N ILE A 2 -16.72 4.64 -31.69
CA ILE A 2 -17.24 3.32 -32.09
C ILE A 2 -17.88 2.70 -30.84
N TYR A 3 -19.18 2.46 -30.91
CA TYR A 3 -20.00 1.95 -29.82
C TYR A 3 -20.05 0.43 -29.89
N HIS A 4 -19.67 -0.28 -28.82
CA HIS A 4 -19.75 -1.74 -28.76
C HIS A 4 -20.67 -2.17 -27.61
N ARG A 5 -21.78 -2.84 -27.95
CA ARG A 5 -22.76 -3.35 -26.98
C ARG A 5 -22.78 -4.87 -27.00
N THR A 6 -22.46 -5.46 -25.86
CA THR A 6 -22.72 -6.87 -25.54
C THR A 6 -23.96 -6.97 -24.64
N LYS A 7 -24.65 -8.12 -24.59
CA LYS A 7 -26.02 -8.30 -24.01
C LYS A 7 -26.26 -7.62 -22.64
N HIS A 8 -25.24 -7.44 -21.80
CA HIS A 8 -25.35 -6.81 -20.48
C HIS A 8 -24.38 -5.64 -20.24
N THR A 9 -23.57 -5.24 -21.22
CA THR A 9 -22.54 -4.21 -21.06
C THR A 9 -22.42 -3.34 -22.31
N CYS A 10 -22.31 -2.04 -22.09
CA CYS A 10 -22.15 -1.04 -23.13
C CYS A 10 -20.79 -0.38 -22.95
N VAL A 11 -19.89 -0.55 -23.92
CA VAL A 11 -18.52 -0.07 -23.82
C VAL A 11 -18.22 0.86 -24.99
N ILE A 12 -17.74 2.06 -24.67
CA ILE A 12 -17.36 3.05 -25.68
C ILE A 12 -15.91 2.78 -26.10
N THR A 13 -15.68 2.59 -27.39
CA THR A 13 -14.32 2.50 -27.94
C THR A 13 -13.78 3.92 -28.12
N VAL A 14 -12.70 4.22 -27.40
CA VAL A 14 -12.05 5.54 -27.40
C VAL A 14 -10.66 5.41 -28.02
N VAL A 15 -10.36 6.28 -28.99
CA VAL A 15 -9.02 6.39 -29.60
C VAL A 15 -8.32 7.67 -29.14
N ASP A 16 -9.10 8.68 -28.73
CA ASP A 16 -8.58 9.98 -28.32
C ASP A 16 -7.87 9.88 -26.95
N ARG A 17 -6.61 10.36 -26.92
CA ARG A 17 -5.78 10.31 -25.71
C ARG A 17 -6.28 11.21 -24.61
N SER A 18 -6.88 12.36 -24.93
CA SER A 18 -7.38 13.29 -23.90
C SER A 18 -8.56 12.71 -23.14
N LEU A 19 -9.46 12.02 -23.84
CA LEU A 19 -10.57 11.29 -23.24
C LEU A 19 -10.09 10.11 -22.39
N ILE A 20 -9.06 9.37 -22.84
CA ILE A 20 -8.47 8.29 -22.04
C ILE A 20 -7.94 8.84 -20.71
N THR A 21 -7.17 9.92 -20.73
CA THR A 21 -6.63 10.56 -19.51
C THR A 21 -7.75 11.03 -18.58
N LEU A 22 -8.81 11.64 -19.12
CA LEU A 22 -9.95 12.09 -18.33
C LEU A 22 -10.63 10.92 -17.61
N VAL A 23 -10.85 9.80 -18.31
CA VAL A 23 -11.51 8.65 -17.70
C VAL A 23 -10.61 7.96 -16.67
N LEU A 24 -9.30 7.87 -16.91
CA LEU A 24 -8.36 7.37 -15.91
C LEU A 24 -8.42 8.19 -14.62
N LYS A 25 -8.45 9.52 -14.75
CA LYS A 25 -8.62 10.45 -13.62
C LYS A 25 -9.94 10.23 -12.89
N GLU A 26 -11.07 10.15 -13.58
CA GLU A 26 -12.37 9.93 -12.94
C GLU A 26 -12.49 8.54 -12.28
N CYS A 27 -11.89 7.52 -12.89
CA CYS A 27 -11.93 6.17 -12.34
C CYS A 27 -11.00 5.99 -11.14
N HIS A 28 -9.93 6.78 -11.01
CA HIS A 28 -8.92 6.62 -9.96
C HIS A 28 -8.93 7.74 -8.91
N ASP A 29 -8.91 9.00 -9.33
CA ASP A 29 -8.72 10.18 -8.47
C ASP A 29 -10.04 10.78 -7.96
N SER A 30 -11.18 10.38 -8.53
CA SER A 30 -12.48 10.87 -8.05
C SER A 30 -12.66 10.54 -6.56
N PRO A 31 -13.19 11.47 -5.74
CA PRO A 31 -13.48 11.22 -4.32
C PRO A 31 -14.35 9.98 -4.10
N PHE A 32 -15.22 9.66 -5.07
CA PHE A 32 -16.09 8.48 -5.05
C PHE A 32 -15.41 7.20 -5.53
N SER A 33 -14.26 7.31 -6.19
CA SER A 33 -13.43 6.19 -6.65
C SER A 33 -12.38 5.79 -5.62
N GLY A 34 -12.17 6.58 -4.56
CA GLY A 34 -11.50 6.17 -3.32
C GLY A 34 -10.05 5.67 -3.46
N HIS A 35 -9.36 5.95 -4.58
CA HIS A 35 -8.06 5.34 -4.90
C HIS A 35 -8.06 3.82 -4.74
N LEU A 36 -9.14 3.18 -5.21
CA LEU A 36 -9.31 1.72 -5.15
C LEU A 36 -8.08 0.99 -5.68
N SER A 37 -7.87 -0.24 -5.18
CA SER A 37 -6.82 -1.14 -5.68
C SER A 37 -6.87 -1.27 -7.21
N GLU A 38 -5.72 -1.59 -7.79
CA GLU A 38 -5.58 -1.75 -9.25
C GLU A 38 -6.67 -2.65 -9.83
N ASP A 39 -6.97 -3.78 -9.16
CA ASP A 39 -7.97 -4.74 -9.60
C ASP A 39 -9.40 -4.17 -9.61
N ARG A 40 -9.82 -3.51 -8.53
CA ARG A 40 -11.18 -2.93 -8.44
C ARG A 40 -11.39 -1.80 -9.44
N THR A 41 -10.35 -1.01 -9.65
CA THR A 41 -10.43 0.08 -10.61
C THR A 41 -10.42 -0.46 -12.05
N ARG A 42 -9.66 -1.54 -12.35
CA ARG A 42 -9.73 -2.26 -13.63
C ARG A 42 -11.14 -2.75 -13.94
N GLU A 43 -11.85 -3.31 -12.97
CA GLU A 43 -13.24 -3.75 -13.16
C GLU A 43 -14.18 -2.60 -13.53
N LYS A 44 -13.98 -1.43 -12.90
CA LYS A 44 -14.75 -0.22 -13.21
C LYS A 44 -14.46 0.31 -14.62
N VAL A 45 -13.19 0.37 -15.03
CA VAL A 45 -12.80 0.83 -16.37
C VAL A 45 -13.38 -0.09 -17.46
N LYS A 46 -13.32 -1.42 -17.25
CA LYS A 46 -13.84 -2.43 -18.20
C LYS A 46 -15.31 -2.24 -18.56
N THR A 47 -16.13 -1.72 -17.64
CA THR A 47 -17.57 -1.58 -17.86
C THR A 47 -17.96 -0.28 -18.55
N CYS A 48 -17.05 0.72 -18.60
CA CYS A 48 -17.33 2.03 -19.15
C CYS A 48 -16.71 2.26 -20.54
N ILE A 49 -15.44 1.89 -20.74
CA ILE A 49 -14.69 2.23 -21.95
C ILE A 49 -13.65 1.17 -22.33
N TRP A 50 -13.27 1.13 -23.62
CA TRP A 50 -12.24 0.21 -24.12
C TRP A 50 -11.32 0.88 -25.15
N TRP A 51 -10.03 0.54 -25.08
CA TRP A 51 -9.00 0.92 -26.06
C TRP A 51 -7.88 -0.14 -26.07
N GLN A 52 -7.02 -0.19 -27.09
CA GLN A 52 -6.14 -1.37 -27.31
C GLN A 52 -5.17 -1.70 -26.16
N ILE A 53 -4.66 -0.69 -25.44
CA ILE A 53 -3.63 -0.85 -24.40
C ILE A 53 -4.14 -0.44 -23.01
N TRP A 54 -5.45 -0.56 -22.80
CA TRP A 54 -6.12 0.01 -21.63
C TRP A 54 -5.62 -0.49 -20.28
N GLN A 55 -5.24 -1.76 -20.20
CA GLN A 55 -4.71 -2.35 -18.98
C GLN A 55 -3.34 -1.75 -18.61
N LYS A 56 -2.49 -1.52 -19.61
CA LYS A 56 -1.15 -0.98 -19.41
C LYS A 56 -1.22 0.49 -19.03
N ASP A 57 -1.97 1.29 -19.80
CA ASP A 57 -2.14 2.72 -19.53
C ASP A 57 -2.71 2.95 -18.12
N PHE A 58 -3.66 2.11 -17.69
CA PHE A 58 -4.20 2.17 -16.34
C PHE A 58 -3.17 1.80 -15.26
N ALA A 59 -2.45 0.68 -15.43
CA ALA A 59 -1.43 0.25 -14.47
C ALA A 59 -0.34 1.32 -14.32
N ASP A 60 0.08 1.92 -15.43
CA ASP A 60 1.08 2.98 -15.43
C ASP A 60 0.54 4.26 -14.76
N TYR A 61 -0.73 4.61 -14.96
CA TYR A 61 -1.39 5.72 -14.26
C TYR A 61 -1.36 5.53 -12.73
N CYS A 62 -1.80 4.38 -12.23
CA CYS A 62 -1.80 4.11 -10.78
C CYS A 62 -0.40 4.07 -10.17
N LYS A 63 0.61 3.60 -10.92
CA LYS A 63 2.03 3.66 -10.48
C LYS A 63 2.53 5.09 -10.31
N THR A 64 2.00 6.04 -11.08
CA THR A 64 2.35 7.46 -10.97
C THR A 64 1.56 8.23 -9.92
N CYS A 65 0.55 7.62 -9.29
CA CYS A 65 -0.28 8.28 -8.28
C CYS A 65 0.45 8.40 -6.93
N ASP A 66 0.87 9.62 -6.58
CA ASP A 66 1.62 9.94 -5.35
C ASP A 66 0.90 9.45 -4.08
N ARG A 67 -0.42 9.64 -3.99
CA ARG A 67 -1.21 9.20 -2.84
C ARG A 67 -1.19 7.68 -2.69
N CYS A 68 -1.41 6.95 -3.77
CA CYS A 68 -1.37 5.49 -3.75
C CYS A 68 0.03 4.97 -3.41
N GLN A 69 1.09 5.61 -3.91
CA GLN A 69 2.47 5.19 -3.60
C GLN A 69 2.84 5.44 -2.13
N LYS A 70 2.25 6.47 -1.49
CA LYS A 70 2.47 6.78 -0.07
C LYS A 70 1.62 5.93 0.87
N GLU A 71 0.35 5.69 0.53
CA GLU A 71 -0.60 4.98 1.40
C GLU A 71 -0.49 3.46 1.25
N ASN A 72 -0.23 2.94 0.04
CA ASN A 72 -0.07 1.52 -0.16
C ASN A 72 1.28 1.08 0.38
N LYS A 73 1.26 0.46 1.57
CA LYS A 73 2.41 -0.27 2.08
C LYS A 73 2.81 -1.31 1.05
N SER A 74 4.08 -1.26 0.62
CA SER A 74 4.68 -2.31 -0.19
C SER A 74 4.42 -3.66 0.49
N THR A 75 3.55 -4.48 -0.11
CA THR A 75 3.50 -5.92 0.13
C THR A 75 4.66 -6.58 -0.61
N GLY A 76 5.87 -6.10 -0.33
CA GLY A 76 7.11 -6.69 -0.83
C GLY A 76 7.33 -8.09 -0.24
N LYS A 77 8.34 -8.79 -0.78
CA LYS A 77 8.84 -10.04 -0.19
C LYS A 77 8.97 -9.85 1.32
N ARG A 78 8.58 -10.89 2.09
CA ARG A 78 8.78 -10.94 3.55
C ARG A 78 10.15 -10.33 3.86
N LEU A 79 10.18 -9.35 4.77
CA LEU A 79 11.41 -8.96 5.47
C LEU A 79 12.13 -10.28 5.77
N GLY A 80 13.38 -10.39 5.33
CA GLY A 80 14.09 -11.67 5.24
C GLY A 80 14.00 -12.50 6.53
N ASN A 81 14.34 -13.79 6.43
CA ASN A 81 14.29 -14.68 7.58
C ASN A 81 14.96 -14.03 8.80
N MET A 82 14.33 -14.15 9.98
CA MET A 82 14.90 -13.66 11.24
C MET A 82 16.36 -14.11 11.33
N ILE A 83 17.27 -13.15 11.37
CA ILE A 83 18.70 -13.43 11.52
C ILE A 83 18.91 -13.80 12.97
N LYS A 84 19.52 -14.97 13.22
CA LYS A 84 19.95 -15.33 14.57
C LYS A 84 21.02 -14.35 15.02
N ILE A 85 20.85 -13.76 16.19
CA ILE A 85 21.94 -13.09 16.89
C ILE A 85 23.03 -14.12 17.23
N GLN A 86 24.29 -13.70 17.28
CA GLN A 86 25.38 -14.57 17.67
C GLN A 86 25.17 -15.00 19.13
N GLU A 87 25.26 -16.30 19.41
CA GLU A 87 25.16 -16.81 20.76
C GLU A 87 26.44 -16.45 21.54
N PRO A 88 26.34 -15.86 22.74
CA PRO A 88 27.52 -15.56 23.55
C PRO A 88 28.18 -16.87 24.01
N SER A 89 29.51 -16.89 23.98
CA SER A 89 30.37 -18.01 24.38
C SER A 89 30.79 -17.96 25.85
N ARG A 90 30.66 -16.80 26.49
CA ARG A 90 30.99 -16.56 27.90
C ARG A 90 30.08 -15.50 28.52
N PRO A 91 29.91 -15.50 29.86
CA PRO A 91 29.21 -14.42 30.56
C PRO A 91 29.84 -13.05 30.25
N TRP A 92 29.01 -12.01 30.21
CA TRP A 92 29.38 -10.62 29.93
C TRP A 92 29.90 -10.35 28.52
N GLU A 93 29.66 -11.26 27.57
CA GLU A 93 30.05 -11.07 26.17
C GLU A 93 29.04 -10.21 25.40
N ILE A 94 27.75 -10.40 25.66
CA ILE A 94 26.65 -9.64 25.05
C ILE A 94 25.67 -9.27 26.15
N VAL A 95 25.42 -7.96 26.32
CA VAL A 95 24.43 -7.47 27.28
C VAL A 95 23.28 -6.81 26.52
N HIS A 96 22.07 -7.33 26.71
CA HIS A 96 20.86 -6.76 26.15
C HIS A 96 20.21 -5.80 27.15
N MET A 97 19.87 -4.61 26.69
CA MET A 97 19.24 -3.57 27.51
C MET A 97 17.95 -3.09 26.84
N ASP A 98 16.86 -3.03 27.59
CA ASP A 98 15.59 -2.51 27.11
C ASP A 98 14.89 -1.67 28.20
N TRP A 99 13.99 -0.78 27.78
CA TRP A 99 13.19 0.04 28.68
C TRP A 99 11.73 -0.41 28.67
N VAL A 100 11.23 -0.78 29.84
CA VAL A 100 9.79 -0.94 30.05
C VAL A 100 9.27 0.39 30.59
N THR A 101 8.42 1.07 29.83
CA THR A 101 7.86 2.39 30.18
C THR A 101 6.35 2.35 30.32
N GLY A 102 5.76 3.35 31.00
CA GLY A 102 4.30 3.46 31.15
C GLY A 102 3.73 2.58 32.26
N LEU A 103 4.56 2.17 33.22
CA LEU A 103 4.13 1.45 34.40
C LEU A 103 3.34 2.38 35.33
N PRO A 104 2.43 1.84 36.17
CA PRO A 104 1.83 2.61 37.26
C PRO A 104 2.93 3.28 38.11
N PRO A 105 2.80 4.58 38.43
CA PRO A 105 3.84 5.27 39.19
C PRO A 105 4.06 4.62 40.56
N GLY A 106 5.32 4.35 40.89
CA GLY A 106 5.70 3.62 42.09
C GLY A 106 6.67 4.37 43.00
N GLY A 107 6.47 4.19 44.31
CA GLY A 107 7.30 4.75 45.38
C GLY A 107 7.19 6.27 45.53
N ASP A 108 7.93 6.83 46.49
CA ASP A 108 7.86 8.26 46.84
C ASP A 108 8.30 9.19 45.70
N LYS A 109 9.08 8.65 44.76
CA LYS A 109 9.60 9.38 43.59
C LYS A 109 8.76 9.18 42.33
N SER A 110 7.66 8.39 42.39
CA SER A 110 6.69 8.23 41.29
C SER A 110 7.33 7.75 39.97
N TYR A 111 8.27 6.81 40.04
CA TYR A 111 8.89 6.25 38.84
C TYR A 111 7.90 5.39 38.06
N ASN A 112 7.96 5.44 36.72
CA ASN A 112 7.02 4.74 35.82
C ASN A 112 7.72 3.92 34.72
N ALA A 113 9.04 3.71 34.87
CA ALA A 113 9.83 2.97 33.91
C ALA A 113 10.93 2.17 34.62
N CYS A 114 11.28 1.04 34.03
CA CYS A 114 12.36 0.17 34.47
C CYS A 114 13.30 -0.11 33.30
N ILE A 115 14.60 -0.09 33.56
CA ILE A 115 15.60 -0.65 32.64
C ILE A 115 15.74 -2.14 32.93
N VAL A 116 15.63 -2.96 31.89
CA VAL A 116 15.84 -4.40 31.92
C VAL A 116 17.21 -4.67 31.32
N ILE A 117 18.07 -5.37 32.05
CA ILE A 117 19.42 -5.73 31.65
C ILE A 117 19.53 -7.24 31.72
N VAL A 118 19.91 -7.87 30.61
CA VAL A 118 20.09 -9.32 30.48
C VAL A 118 21.50 -9.57 29.97
N ASP A 119 22.23 -10.42 30.70
CA ASP A 119 23.50 -11.03 30.28
C ASP A 119 23.22 -12.41 29.66
#